data_AF-A0AA36XJH9-F1
#
_entry.id   AF-A0AA36XJH9-F1
#
_cell.length_a   1.000
_cell.length_b   1.000
_cell.length_c   1.000
_cell.angle_alpha   90.00
_cell.angle_beta   90.00
_cell.angle_gamma   90.00
#
_symmetry.space_group_name_H-M   'P 1'
#
loop_
_entity.id
_entity.type
_entity.pdbx_description
1 polymer ?
#
loop_
_entity_poly.entity_id
_entity_poly.type
_entity_poly.pdbx_seq_one_letter_code
_entity_poly.pdbx_strand_id
1 'polypeptide(L)'
;MKNKNMKKHITDLRNALYNHDLTVASEDDSPAFPAMWTLSHPYFTLPMTIAFYNVNDIRIVPLHESFGCYLMEQPEISLYFTKTNRHSWQRDLAVFIQTLMQYIHSIEAERDKAIQRDI
;
A
#
# COMPACT_ATOMS: atom_id res chain seq x y z
N MET A 1 -15.78 -7.40 -18.63
CA MET A 1 -15.72 -6.01 -18.08
C MET A 1 -15.18 -5.92 -16.64
N LYS A 2 -15.28 -6.97 -15.80
CA LYS A 2 -14.75 -7.01 -14.42
C LYS A 2 -13.24 -6.73 -14.29
N ASN A 3 -12.39 -7.34 -15.13
CA ASN A 3 -10.93 -7.29 -14.93
C ASN A 3 -10.27 -5.98 -15.40
N LYS A 4 -10.98 -5.08 -16.09
CA LYS A 4 -10.38 -3.82 -16.58
C LYS A 4 -10.30 -2.74 -15.50
N ASN A 5 -11.29 -2.67 -14.61
CA ASN A 5 -11.33 -1.65 -13.55
C ASN A 5 -10.33 -1.96 -12.43
N MET A 6 -10.19 -3.22 -12.04
CA MET A 6 -9.27 -3.58 -10.94
C MET A 6 -7.80 -3.50 -11.36
N LYS A 7 -7.47 -3.87 -12.62
CA LYS A 7 -6.14 -3.58 -13.18
C LYS A 7 -5.82 -2.09 -13.12
N LYS A 8 -6.80 -1.23 -13.40
CA LYS A 8 -6.64 0.22 -13.28
C LYS A 8 -6.39 0.66 -11.83
N HIS A 9 -7.05 0.06 -10.83
CA HIS A 9 -6.82 0.42 -9.42
C HIS A 9 -5.40 0.10 -8.96
N ILE A 10 -4.86 -1.07 -9.36
CA ILE A 10 -3.46 -1.42 -9.09
C ILE A 10 -2.51 -0.42 -9.76
N THR A 11 -2.78 -0.05 -11.01
CA THR A 11 -1.99 0.97 -11.71
C THR A 11 -2.08 2.35 -11.06
N ASP A 12 -3.29 2.80 -10.70
CA ASP A 12 -3.52 4.08 -10.03
C ASP A 12 -2.80 4.12 -8.67
N LEU A 13 -2.86 3.03 -7.89
CA LEU A 13 -2.14 2.90 -6.62
C LEU A 13 -0.62 2.98 -6.82
N ARG A 14 -0.07 2.20 -7.75
CA ARG A 14 1.37 2.22 -8.06
C ARG A 14 1.85 3.60 -8.50
N ASN A 15 1.06 4.29 -9.34
CA ASN A 15 1.38 5.65 -9.77
C ASN A 15 1.28 6.65 -8.63
N ALA A 16 0.28 6.52 -7.75
CA ALA A 16 0.13 7.40 -6.61
C ALA A 16 1.27 7.23 -5.61
N LEU A 17 1.71 6.00 -5.34
CA LEU A 17 2.93 5.74 -4.55
C LEU A 17 4.14 6.41 -5.18
N TYR A 18 4.35 6.20 -6.48
CA TYR A 18 5.47 6.78 -7.22
C TYR A 18 5.50 8.31 -7.18
N ASN A 19 4.33 8.96 -7.28
CA ASN A 19 4.22 10.43 -7.19
C ASN A 19 4.57 10.99 -5.79
N HIS A 20 4.70 10.13 -4.79
CA HIS A 20 5.13 10.46 -3.43
C HIS A 20 6.50 9.83 -3.10
N ASP A 21 7.31 9.57 -4.13
CA ASP A 21 8.66 8.99 -4.02
C ASP A 21 8.70 7.58 -3.36
N LEU A 22 7.55 6.92 -3.27
CA LEU A 22 7.44 5.52 -2.85
C LEU A 22 7.47 4.61 -4.07
N THR A 23 8.57 3.89 -4.26
CA THR A 23 8.71 2.91 -5.34
C THR A 23 8.45 1.51 -4.81
N VAL A 24 7.76 0.68 -5.61
CA VAL A 24 7.67 -0.76 -5.34
C VAL A 24 9.02 -1.39 -5.69
N ALA A 25 9.82 -1.70 -4.68
CA ALA A 25 11.16 -2.27 -4.84
C ALA A 25 11.11 -3.78 -5.17
N SER A 26 10.17 -4.50 -4.55
CA SER A 26 9.86 -5.90 -4.89
C SER A 26 8.35 -6.12 -4.90
N GLU A 27 7.92 -7.03 -5.77
CA GLU A 27 6.58 -7.63 -5.76
C GLU A 27 6.79 -9.13 -5.55
N ASP A 28 6.47 -9.59 -4.35
CA ASP A 28 6.73 -10.96 -3.91
C ASP A 28 5.43 -11.75 -3.84
N ASP A 29 5.49 -12.99 -4.34
CA ASP A 29 4.42 -13.97 -4.20
C ASP A 29 4.38 -14.47 -2.75
N SER A 30 3.19 -14.58 -2.17
CA SER A 30 3.00 -15.13 -0.83
C SER A 30 1.94 -16.23 -0.85
N PRO A 31 2.14 -17.34 -0.12
CA PRO A 31 1.11 -18.35 0.02
C PRO A 31 -0.14 -17.82 0.76
N ALA A 32 -0.01 -16.71 1.50
CA ALA A 32 -1.09 -16.09 2.27
C ALA A 32 -1.75 -14.89 1.58
N PHE A 33 -1.06 -14.27 0.61
CA PHE A 33 -1.50 -13.02 0.00
C PHE A 33 -1.38 -13.06 -1.53
N PRO A 34 -2.38 -12.55 -2.28
CA PRO A 34 -2.29 -12.31 -3.72
C PRO A 34 -0.98 -11.67 -4.21
N ALA A 35 -0.44 -10.73 -3.43
CA ALA A 35 0.91 -10.19 -3.61
C ALA A 35 1.33 -9.44 -2.34
N MET A 36 2.63 -9.22 -2.20
CA MET A 36 3.20 -8.27 -1.25
C MET A 36 4.09 -7.29 -1.99
N TRP A 37 3.93 -5.99 -1.73
CA TRP A 37 4.79 -4.95 -2.29
C TRP A 37 5.68 -4.38 -1.20
N THR A 38 6.99 -4.58 -1.34
CA THR A 38 7.97 -3.88 -0.52
C THR A 38 8.18 -2.49 -1.10
N LEU A 39 7.93 -1.46 -0.31
CA LEU A 39 8.15 -0.07 -0.67
C LEU A 39 9.56 0.35 -0.30
N SER A 40 10.18 1.12 -1.19
CA SER A 40 11.39 1.88 -0.88
C SER A 40 11.14 3.37 -1.07
N HIS A 41 11.82 4.17 -0.25
CA HIS A 41 11.85 5.61 -0.38
C HIS A 41 13.30 6.10 -0.34
N PRO A 42 13.70 7.12 -1.12
CA PRO A 42 15.08 7.60 -1.15
C PRO A 42 15.62 8.08 0.20
N TYR A 43 14.73 8.52 1.10
CA TYR A 43 15.09 9.15 2.37
C TYR A 43 14.64 8.37 3.61
N PHE A 44 13.86 7.30 3.45
CA PHE A 44 13.35 6.53 4.59
C PHE A 44 14.04 5.17 4.62
N THR A 45 14.44 4.76 5.81
CA THR A 45 15.32 3.58 5.98
C THR A 45 14.54 2.31 6.30
N LEU A 46 13.31 2.45 6.78
CA LEU A 46 12.50 1.31 7.15
C LEU A 46 11.75 0.79 5.92
N PRO A 47 11.96 -0.49 5.54
CA PRO A 47 11.14 -1.12 4.52
C PRO A 47 9.70 -1.20 5.03
N MET A 48 8.75 -0.96 4.14
CA MET A 48 7.32 -1.07 4.42
C MET A 48 6.67 -2.01 3.44
N THR A 49 5.67 -2.75 3.90
CA THR A 49 5.06 -3.80 3.08
C THR A 49 3.58 -3.55 2.91
N ILE A 50 3.13 -3.39 1.67
CA ILE A 50 1.71 -3.42 1.33
C ILE A 50 1.31 -4.86 1.01
N ALA A 51 0.44 -5.44 1.83
CA ALA A 51 -0.14 -6.76 1.57
C ALA A 51 -1.50 -6.60 0.87
N PHE A 52 -1.68 -7.34 -0.22
CA PHE A 52 -2.96 -7.42 -0.92
C PHE A 52 -3.76 -8.59 -0.37
N TYR A 53 -5.08 -8.44 -0.25
CA TYR A 53 -5.93 -9.49 0.30
C TYR A 53 -7.22 -9.67 -0.48
N ASN A 54 -7.89 -10.79 -0.22
CA ASN A 54 -9.22 -11.10 -0.73
C ASN A 54 -10.19 -11.29 0.45
N VAL A 55 -11.49 -11.15 0.20
CA VAL A 55 -12.52 -11.39 1.22
C VAL A 55 -12.90 -12.85 1.21
N ASN A 56 -12.64 -13.54 2.34
CA ASN A 56 -13.12 -14.89 2.67
C ASN A 56 -12.61 -16.05 1.81
N ASP A 57 -11.66 -15.83 0.89
CA ASP A 57 -11.11 -16.92 0.06
C ASP A 57 -9.72 -17.32 0.54
N ILE A 58 -9.58 -18.59 0.92
CA ILE A 58 -8.30 -19.25 1.23
C ILE A 58 -7.46 -19.51 -0.03
N ARG A 59 -8.00 -19.21 -1.22
CA ARG A 59 -7.28 -19.31 -2.49
C ARG A 59 -6.57 -18.00 -2.81
N ILE A 60 -5.30 -18.11 -3.17
CA ILE A 60 -4.52 -17.01 -3.75
C ILE A 60 -5.16 -16.66 -5.10
N VAL A 61 -5.68 -15.45 -5.20
CA VAL A 61 -6.21 -14.89 -6.45
C VAL A 61 -5.14 -14.04 -7.12
N PRO A 62 -5.23 -13.79 -8.44
CA PRO A 62 -4.36 -12.82 -9.10
C PRO A 62 -4.47 -11.44 -8.42
N LEU A 63 -3.36 -10.69 -8.36
CA LEU A 63 -3.31 -9.33 -7.78
C LEU A 63 -4.42 -8.40 -8.30
N HIS A 64 -4.72 -8.45 -9.58
CA HIS A 64 -5.77 -7.62 -10.18
C HIS A 64 -7.20 -8.07 -9.83
N GLU A 65 -7.35 -9.12 -9.02
CA GLU A 65 -8.61 -9.60 -8.48
C GLU A 65 -8.69 -9.41 -6.95
N SER A 66 -7.65 -8.82 -6.34
CA SER A 66 -7.63 -8.47 -4.91
C SER A 66 -8.79 -7.56 -4.54
N PHE A 67 -9.28 -7.71 -3.31
CA PHE A 67 -10.36 -6.90 -2.76
C PHE A 67 -9.84 -5.56 -2.22
N GLY A 68 -8.60 -5.54 -1.75
CA GLY A 68 -7.95 -4.36 -1.23
C GLY A 68 -6.52 -4.65 -0.81
N CYS A 69 -5.91 -3.69 -0.13
CA CYS A 69 -4.60 -3.82 0.46
C CYS A 69 -4.51 -3.10 1.80
N TYR A 70 -3.48 -3.41 2.58
CA TYR A 70 -3.16 -2.71 3.83
C TYR A 70 -1.65 -2.67 4.04
N LEU A 71 -1.19 -1.72 4.87
CA LEU A 71 0.19 -1.66 5.35
C LEU A 71 0.40 -2.72 6.44
N MET A 72 1.33 -3.65 6.25
CA MET A 72 1.55 -4.74 7.21
C MET A 72 1.97 -4.25 8.59
N GLU A 73 2.73 -3.16 8.64
CA GLU A 73 3.24 -2.54 9.86
C GLU A 73 2.15 -1.78 10.63
N GLN A 74 1.07 -1.37 9.96
CA GLN A 74 -0.10 -0.71 10.57
C GLN A 74 -1.37 -1.05 9.77
N PRO A 75 -2.01 -2.22 10.02
CA PRO A 75 -3.11 -2.72 9.19
C PRO A 75 -4.35 -1.83 9.11
N GLU A 76 -4.52 -0.88 10.05
CA GLU A 76 -5.58 0.14 9.98
C GLU A 76 -5.42 1.07 8.77
N ILE A 77 -4.18 1.23 8.26
CA ILE A 77 -3.91 1.93 7.00
C ILE A 77 -4.21 0.98 5.86
N SER A 78 -5.44 1.03 5.37
CA SER A 78 -5.97 0.11 4.35
C SER A 78 -6.72 0.83 3.24
N LEU A 79 -6.80 0.18 2.08
CA LEU A 79 -7.48 0.67 0.90
C LEU A 79 -8.33 -0.43 0.28
N TYR A 80 -9.62 -0.15 0.10
CA TYR A 80 -10.58 -1.05 -0.52
C TYR A 80 -10.76 -0.74 -2.01
N PHE A 81 -10.70 -1.77 -2.86
CA PHE A 81 -10.87 -1.62 -4.31
C PHE A 81 -12.36 -1.68 -4.66
N THR A 82 -13.03 -0.52 -4.62
CA THR A 82 -14.46 -0.42 -4.89
C THR A 82 -14.80 -0.75 -6.36
N LYS A 83 -15.87 -1.52 -6.60
CA LYS A 83 -16.23 -1.96 -7.97
C LYS A 83 -17.08 -0.96 -8.76
N THR A 84 -17.70 0.00 -8.08
CA THR A 84 -18.91 0.68 -8.58
C THR A 84 -18.80 2.19 -8.72
N ASN A 85 -17.85 2.88 -8.06
CA ASN A 85 -17.77 4.34 -8.13
C ASN A 85 -16.32 4.86 -8.26
N ARG A 86 -16.04 5.51 -9.40
CA ARG A 86 -14.73 6.10 -9.68
C ARG A 86 -14.38 7.29 -8.78
N HIS A 87 -15.38 8.10 -8.41
CA HIS A 87 -15.15 9.27 -7.55
C HIS A 87 -14.83 8.85 -6.11
N SER A 88 -15.46 7.79 -5.59
CA SER A 88 -15.08 7.23 -4.30
C SER A 88 -13.67 6.65 -4.37
N TRP A 89 -13.34 5.88 -5.42
CA TRP A 89 -12.00 5.32 -5.60
C TRP A 89 -10.88 6.37 -5.51
N GLN A 90 -10.99 7.48 -6.24
CA GLN A 90 -9.94 8.51 -6.24
C GLN A 90 -9.81 9.20 -4.87
N ARG A 91 -10.93 9.44 -4.19
CA ARG A 91 -10.93 9.99 -2.84
C ARG A 91 -10.26 9.01 -1.86
N ASP A 92 -10.65 7.74 -1.89
CA ASP A 92 -10.15 6.71 -0.99
C ASP A 92 -8.65 6.48 -1.21
N LEU A 93 -8.21 6.47 -2.48
CA LEU A 93 -6.79 6.39 -2.83
C LEU A 93 -6.00 7.59 -2.28
N ALA A 94 -6.52 8.81 -2.43
CA ALA A 94 -5.86 10.00 -1.90
C ALA A 94 -5.76 9.97 -0.36
N VAL A 95 -6.82 9.55 0.33
CA VAL A 95 -6.82 9.39 1.80
C VAL A 95 -5.83 8.32 2.24
N PHE A 96 -5.76 7.20 1.52
CA PHE A 96 -4.80 6.13 1.80
C PHE A 96 -3.36 6.63 1.69
N ILE A 97 -3.00 7.28 0.58
CA ILE A 97 -1.65 7.80 0.35
C ILE A 97 -1.30 8.87 1.38
N GLN A 98 -2.22 9.78 1.70
CA GLN A 98 -2.00 10.79 2.72
C GLN A 98 -1.73 10.17 4.10
N THR A 99 -2.55 9.21 4.51
CA THR A 99 -2.40 8.50 5.79
C THR A 99 -1.08 7.73 5.84
N LEU A 100 -0.72 7.05 4.75
CA LEU A 100 0.55 6.32 4.61
C LEU A 100 1.75 7.28 4.79
N MET A 101 1.78 8.41 4.09
CA MET A 101 2.87 9.39 4.22
C MET A 101 2.94 10.00 5.62
N GLN A 102 1.80 10.25 6.26
CA GLN A 102 1.78 10.73 7.65
C GLN A 102 2.38 9.71 8.61
N TYR A 103 2.04 8.43 8.46
CA TYR A 103 2.63 7.35 9.23
C TYR A 103 4.15 7.30 9.04
N ILE A 104 4.61 7.34 7.79
CA ILE A 104 6.03 7.30 7.45
C ILE A 104 6.81 8.46 8.07
N HIS A 105 6.30 9.67 7.98
CA HIS A 105 6.94 10.83 8.60
C HIS A 105 6.98 10.71 10.13
N SER A 106 5.96 10.08 10.73
CA SER A 106 5.90 9.90 12.18
C SER A 106 6.97 8.92 12.68
N ILE A 107 7.14 7.77 12.02
CA ILE A 107 8.14 6.76 12.40
C ILE A 107 9.57 7.29 12.24
N GLU A 108 9.84 8.05 11.16
CA GLU A 108 11.17 8.61 10.93
C GLU A 108 11.48 9.74 11.92
N ALA A 109 10.49 10.58 12.26
CA ALA A 109 10.66 11.61 13.27
C ALA A 109 10.92 11.03 14.68
N GLU A 110 10.33 9.87 15.00
CA GLU A 110 10.61 9.15 16.25
C GLU A 110 12.03 8.57 16.26
N ARG A 111 12.45 7.98 15.13
CA ARG A 111 13.81 7.47 14.96
C ARG A 111 14.87 8.56 15.10
N ASP A 112 14.69 9.70 14.44
CA ASP A 112 15.64 10.83 14.51
C ASP A 112 15.79 11.33 15.94
N LYS A 113 14.69 11.42 16.70
CA LYS A 113 14.72 11.78 18.13
C LYS A 113 15.45 10.74 18.97
N ALA A 114 15.31 9.45 18.66
CA ALA A 114 16.03 8.40 19.38
C ALA A 114 17.54 8.52 19.14
N ILE A 115 17.96 8.67 17.88
CA ILE A 115 19.37 8.85 17.51
C ILE A 115 19.98 10.07 18.19
N GLN A 116 19.27 11.20 18.24
CA GLN A 116 19.74 12.42 18.92
C GLN A 116 19.87 12.29 20.44
N ARG A 117 19.15 11.36 21.08
CA ARG A 117 19.25 11.12 22.53
C ARG A 117 20.42 10.23 22.92
N ASP A 118 20.94 9.47 21.97
CA ASP A 118 22.05 8.54 22.16
C ASP A 118 23.43 9.17 21.86
N ILE A 119 23.46 10.47 21.53
CA ILE A 119 24.66 11.30 21.30
C ILE A 119 24.83 12.28 22.47
#